data_AF-A0A933TFR6-F1
#
_entry.id   AF-A0A933TFR6-F1
#
_cell.length_a   1.000
_cell.length_b   1.000
_cell.length_c   1.000
_cell.angle_alpha   90.00
_cell.angle_beta   90.00
_cell.angle_gamma   90.00
#
_symmetry.space_group_name_H-M   'P 1'
#
loop_
_entity.id
_entity.type
_entity.pdbx_description
1 polymer ?
#
loop_
_entity_poly.entity_id
_entity_poly.type
_entity_poly.pdbx_seq_one_letter_code
_entity_poly.pdbx_strand_id
1 'polypeptide(L)'
;MEDGVKMYGLCLERMRHQINIAKKKSQNTAFGEDDIFLLESYNTGDIEDIIDILELYDIENKTIDALHNKLEELAYTASVLIRETLRFGFTYEGHLGLYLTLNKETEQFQDAKPCYASYSAGLLQ
;
A
#
# COMPACT_ATOMS: atom_id res chain seq x y z
N MET A 1 22.50 -17.17 -3.26
CA MET A 1 21.49 -17.86 -2.44
C MET A 1 20.23 -17.03 -2.60
N GLU A 2 19.20 -17.56 -3.25
CA GLU A 2 17.89 -16.91 -3.26
C GLU A 2 17.28 -17.15 -1.88
N ASP A 3 17.57 -16.24 -0.94
CA ASP A 3 16.79 -16.14 0.29
C ASP A 3 15.35 -15.85 -0.13
N GLY A 4 14.49 -16.86 -0.03
CA GLY A 4 13.06 -16.68 -0.22
C GLY A 4 12.57 -15.56 0.68
N VAL A 5 11.82 -14.63 0.11
CA VAL A 5 11.27 -13.50 0.85
C VAL A 5 10.33 -14.02 1.95
N LYS A 6 10.68 -13.78 3.21
CA LYS A 6 9.84 -14.15 4.34
C LYS A 6 8.62 -13.23 4.38
N MET A 7 7.44 -13.80 4.15
CA MET A 7 6.18 -13.07 4.25
C MET A 7 5.59 -13.09 5.66
N TYR A 8 6.22 -13.84 6.57
CA TYR A 8 5.76 -13.99 7.96
C TYR A 8 4.26 -14.38 7.98
N GLY A 9 3.50 -14.14 9.03
CA GLY A 9 2.08 -14.52 9.12
C GLY A 9 1.14 -13.90 8.05
N LEU A 10 1.66 -13.14 7.07
CA LEU A 10 0.89 -12.56 5.99
C LEU A 10 0.56 -13.56 4.87
N CYS A 11 -0.72 -13.59 4.50
CA CYS A 11 -1.20 -14.35 3.36
C CYS A 11 -1.36 -13.43 2.13
N LEU A 12 -0.43 -13.51 1.17
CA LEU A 12 -0.45 -12.73 -0.07
C LEU A 12 -1.75 -12.89 -0.86
N GLU A 13 -2.27 -14.11 -0.95
CA GLU A 13 -3.52 -14.39 -1.67
C GLU A 13 -4.73 -13.71 -1.03
N ARG A 14 -4.78 -13.70 0.31
CA ARG A 14 -5.83 -12.99 1.05
C ARG A 14 -5.72 -11.48 0.83
N MET A 15 -4.51 -10.92 0.92
CA MET A 15 -4.30 -9.49 0.65
C MET A 15 -4.72 -9.11 -0.78
N ARG A 16 -4.31 -9.88 -1.80
CA ARG A 16 -4.74 -9.66 -3.19
C ARG A 16 -6.26 -9.66 -3.33
N HIS A 17 -6.93 -10.59 -2.66
CA HIS A 17 -8.39 -10.64 -2.64
C HIS A 17 -9.00 -9.36 -2.04
N GLN A 18 -8.51 -8.91 -0.88
CA GLN A 18 -9.01 -7.70 -0.22
C GLN A 18 -8.74 -6.43 -1.04
N ILE A 19 -7.59 -6.34 -1.69
CA ILE A 19 -7.24 -5.22 -2.58
C ILE A 19 -8.17 -5.16 -3.78
N ASN A 20 -8.47 -6.30 -4.40
CA ASN A 20 -9.42 -6.35 -5.52
C ASN A 20 -10.81 -5.88 -5.08
N ILE A 21 -11.24 -6.21 -3.86
CA ILE A 21 -12.49 -5.70 -3.29
C ILE A 21 -12.40 -4.18 -3.08
N ALA A 22 -11.32 -3.69 -2.48
CA ALA A 22 -11.10 -2.26 -2.24
C ALA A 22 -11.12 -1.45 -3.55
N LYS A 23 -10.42 -1.90 -4.59
CA LYS A 23 -10.41 -1.29 -5.93
C LYS A 23 -11.78 -1.29 -6.61
N LYS A 24 -12.55 -2.38 -6.49
CA LYS A 24 -13.92 -2.42 -7.03
C LYS A 24 -14.85 -1.44 -6.30
N LYS A 25 -14.66 -1.25 -5.00
CA LYS A 25 -15.41 -0.25 -4.21
C LYS A 25 -15.02 1.17 -4.59
N SER A 26 -13.73 1.42 -4.84
CA SER A 26 -13.27 2.76 -5.22
C SER A 26 -13.79 3.22 -6.59
N GLN A 27 -14.02 2.30 -7.53
CA GLN A 27 -14.59 2.62 -8.85
C GLN A 27 -16.07 3.06 -8.82
N ASN A 28 -16.83 2.67 -7.79
CA ASN A 28 -18.29 2.91 -7.72
C ASN A 28 -18.67 4.15 -6.90
N THR A 29 -17.69 4.87 -6.36
CA THR A 29 -17.94 5.99 -5.44
C THR A 29 -16.94 7.10 -5.71
N ALA A 30 -17.40 8.35 -5.75
CA ALA A 30 -16.53 9.52 -5.96
C ALA A 30 -15.66 9.72 -4.71
N PHE A 31 -14.49 9.10 -4.71
CA PHE A 31 -13.55 9.17 -3.59
C PHE A 31 -12.36 10.11 -3.90
N GLY A 32 -11.76 10.66 -2.84
CA GLY A 32 -10.77 11.74 -2.89
C GLY A 32 -9.34 11.29 -3.18
N GLU A 33 -8.36 12.20 -3.04
CA GLU A 33 -6.94 11.92 -3.30
C GLU A 33 -6.24 11.10 -2.19
N ASP A 34 -6.88 10.91 -1.04
CA ASP A 34 -6.32 10.21 0.14
C ASP A 34 -7.06 8.91 0.48
N ASP A 35 -7.35 8.08 -0.52
CA ASP A 35 -8.14 6.87 -0.32
C ASP A 35 -7.32 5.75 0.35
N ILE A 36 -7.27 5.82 1.69
CA ILE A 36 -6.69 4.81 2.57
C ILE A 36 -7.76 3.78 2.93
N PHE A 37 -7.52 2.51 2.62
CA PHE A 37 -8.42 1.39 2.92
C PHE A 37 -7.81 0.46 3.97
N LEU A 38 -8.55 0.18 5.04
CA LEU A 38 -8.20 -0.91 5.95
C LEU A 38 -8.48 -2.26 5.28
N LEU A 39 -7.45 -3.08 5.08
CA LEU A 39 -7.56 -4.42 4.49
C LEU A 39 -7.75 -5.49 5.55
N GLU A 40 -6.96 -5.45 6.62
CA GLU A 40 -6.96 -6.42 7.71
C GLU A 40 -6.81 -5.71 9.05
N SER A 41 -7.53 -6.18 10.08
CA SER A 41 -7.37 -5.76 11.48
C SER A 41 -6.99 -6.98 12.30
N TYR A 42 -5.95 -6.85 13.12
CA TYR A 42 -5.43 -7.92 13.97
C TYR A 42 -5.99 -7.88 15.40
N ASN A 43 -6.91 -6.94 15.69
CA ASN A 43 -7.68 -6.83 16.94
C ASN A 43 -6.86 -6.87 18.24
N THR A 44 -5.60 -6.44 18.17
CA THR A 44 -4.71 -6.29 19.32
C THR A 44 -3.74 -5.15 19.05
N GLY A 45 -3.36 -4.45 20.12
CA GLY A 45 -2.28 -3.47 20.14
C GLY A 45 -1.07 -3.94 20.94
N ASP A 46 -1.13 -5.16 21.50
CA ASP A 46 -0.07 -5.71 22.32
C ASP A 46 1.09 -6.23 21.46
N ILE A 47 2.31 -5.93 21.89
CA ILE A 47 3.53 -6.27 21.14
C ILE A 47 3.72 -7.78 21.03
N GLU A 48 3.46 -8.53 22.11
CA GLU A 48 3.66 -9.97 22.12
C GLU A 48 2.62 -10.65 21.23
N ASP A 49 1.36 -10.22 21.33
CA ASP A 49 0.30 -10.71 20.45
C ASP A 49 0.60 -10.42 18.97
N ILE A 50 1.06 -9.20 18.65
CA ILE A 50 1.42 -8.84 17.28
C ILE A 50 2.57 -9.73 16.77
N ILE A 51 3.59 -9.95 17.59
CA ILE A 51 4.71 -10.83 17.25
C ILE A 51 4.23 -12.25 16.98
N ASP A 52 3.34 -12.78 17.81
CA ASP A 52 2.82 -14.14 17.67
C ASP A 52 1.92 -14.28 16.43
N ILE A 53 0.98 -13.34 16.22
CA ILE A 53 0.05 -13.34 15.08
C ILE A 53 0.79 -13.23 13.75
N LEU A 54 1.78 -12.34 13.68
CA LEU A 54 2.58 -12.14 12.48
C LEU A 54 3.80 -13.05 12.44
N GLU A 55 4.03 -13.91 13.42
CA GLU A 55 5.18 -14.82 13.49
C GLU A 55 6.55 -14.10 13.39
N LEU A 56 6.67 -12.90 13.97
CA LEU A 56 7.88 -12.06 13.96
C LEU A 56 8.90 -12.48 15.03
N TYR A 57 9.13 -13.78 15.19
CA TYR A 57 9.98 -14.35 16.24
C TYR A 57 11.47 -14.02 16.11
N ASP A 58 11.88 -13.40 15.00
CA ASP A 58 13.24 -12.95 14.75
C ASP A 58 13.53 -11.56 15.34
N ILE A 59 12.55 -10.90 15.96
CA ILE A 59 12.78 -9.68 16.74
C ILE A 59 13.50 -10.04 18.04
N GLU A 60 14.78 -9.69 18.14
CA GLU A 60 15.60 -9.95 19.34
C GLU A 60 15.17 -9.12 20.55
N ASN A 61 14.84 -7.85 20.32
CA ASN A 61 14.44 -6.90 21.36
C ASN A 61 12.97 -6.51 21.16
N LYS A 62 12.07 -7.02 22.01
CA LYS A 62 10.62 -6.75 21.97
C LYS A 62 10.26 -5.31 22.41
N THR A 63 10.82 -4.33 21.72
CA THR A 63 10.53 -2.91 21.89
C THR A 63 9.57 -2.43 20.82
N ILE A 64 8.83 -1.36 21.10
CA ILE A 64 7.90 -0.74 20.13
C ILE A 64 8.66 -0.32 18.87
N ASP A 65 9.85 0.25 19.01
CA ASP A 65 10.66 0.72 17.88
C ASP A 65 11.13 -0.45 16.99
N ALA A 66 11.56 -1.55 17.59
CA ALA A 66 11.96 -2.74 16.85
C ALA A 66 10.76 -3.38 16.12
N LEU A 67 9.60 -3.45 16.77
CA LEU A 67 8.37 -3.91 16.15
C LEU A 67 7.98 -3.01 14.97
N HIS A 68 8.01 -1.69 15.18
CA HIS A 68 7.67 -0.71 14.14
C HIS A 68 8.55 -0.87 12.90
N ASN A 69 9.87 -0.93 13.09
CA ASN A 69 10.82 -1.14 11.98
C ASN A 69 10.54 -2.44 11.24
N LYS A 70 10.24 -3.52 11.96
CA LYS A 70 9.94 -4.82 11.34
C LYS A 70 8.62 -4.79 10.56
N LEU A 71 7.60 -4.12 11.09
CA LEU A 71 6.33 -3.91 10.40
C LEU A 71 6.51 -3.07 9.14
N GLU A 72 7.33 -2.02 9.17
CA GLU A 72 7.65 -1.21 7.98
C GLU A 72 8.38 -2.02 6.90
N GLU A 73 9.40 -2.81 7.28
CA GLU A 73 10.09 -3.72 6.37
C GLU A 73 9.11 -4.72 5.73
N LEU A 74 8.26 -5.34 6.55
CA LEU A 74 7.27 -6.30 6.09
C LEU A 74 6.25 -5.66 5.14
N ALA A 75 5.73 -4.49 5.48
CA ALA A 75 4.82 -3.74 4.63
C ALA A 75 5.47 -3.34 3.31
N TYR A 76 6.73 -2.91 3.33
CA TYR A 76 7.49 -2.59 2.13
C TYR A 76 7.66 -3.81 1.22
N THR A 77 8.09 -4.94 1.78
CA THR A 77 8.23 -6.19 1.05
C THR A 77 6.91 -6.65 0.44
N ALA A 78 5.83 -6.64 1.22
CA ALA A 78 4.50 -6.98 0.74
C ALA A 78 4.08 -6.04 -0.40
N SER A 79 4.25 -4.73 -0.23
CA SER A 79 3.96 -3.70 -1.23
C SER A 79 4.62 -3.98 -2.57
N VAL A 80 5.91 -4.33 -2.57
CA VAL A 80 6.65 -4.67 -3.80
C VAL A 80 6.08 -5.90 -4.48
N LEU A 81 5.75 -6.95 -3.71
CA LEU A 81 5.24 -8.21 -4.26
C LEU A 81 3.83 -8.10 -4.84
N ILE A 82 3.01 -7.24 -4.25
CA ILE A 82 1.63 -7.03 -4.68
C ILE A 82 1.46 -5.83 -5.62
N ARG A 83 2.51 -5.01 -5.80
CA ARG A 83 2.56 -3.78 -6.61
C ARG A 83 1.57 -2.70 -6.17
N GLU A 84 1.32 -2.60 -4.87
CA GLU A 84 0.52 -1.52 -4.28
C GLU A 84 1.22 -0.96 -3.05
N THR A 85 0.77 0.20 -2.55
CA THR A 85 1.33 0.79 -1.33
C THR A 85 0.58 0.27 -0.10
N LEU A 86 1.23 -0.59 0.68
CA LEU A 86 0.74 -1.10 1.96
C LEU A 86 1.47 -0.44 3.13
N ARG A 87 0.77 -0.24 4.24
CA ARG A 87 1.33 0.27 5.50
C ARG A 87 0.64 -0.36 6.69
N PHE A 88 1.39 -0.65 7.74
CA PHE A 88 0.79 -0.93 9.05
C PHE A 88 0.48 0.37 9.78
N GLY A 89 -0.56 0.35 10.61
CA GLY A 89 -0.92 1.45 11.49
C GLY A 89 -1.85 0.96 12.59
N PHE A 90 -2.09 1.80 13.59
CA PHE A 90 -3.07 1.50 14.63
C PHE A 90 -4.41 2.16 14.31
N THR A 91 -5.49 1.41 14.53
CA THR A 91 -6.87 1.92 14.44
C THR A 91 -7.16 2.86 15.62
N TYR A 92 -8.31 3.54 15.58
CA TYR A 92 -8.78 4.37 16.70
C TYR A 92 -9.01 3.56 17.99
N GLU A 93 -9.20 2.24 17.87
CA GLU A 93 -9.36 1.31 18.99
C GLU A 93 -8.01 0.85 19.55
N GLY A 94 -6.90 1.26 18.93
CA GLY A 94 -5.55 0.83 19.30
C GLY A 94 -5.18 -0.54 18.75
N HIS A 95 -5.93 -1.09 17.79
CA HIS A 95 -5.61 -2.37 17.16
C HIS A 95 -4.68 -2.18 15.95
N LEU A 96 -3.75 -3.10 15.75
CA LEU A 96 -2.94 -3.13 14.54
C LEU A 96 -3.82 -3.40 13.31
N GLY A 97 -3.63 -2.60 12.28
CA GLY A 97 -4.29 -2.73 10.99
C GLY A 97 -3.30 -2.66 9.84
N LEU A 98 -3.62 -3.36 8.75
CA LEU A 98 -2.94 -3.26 7.46
C LEU A 98 -3.77 -2.39 6.52
N TYR A 99 -3.16 -1.31 6.04
CA TYR A 99 -3.81 -0.32 5.19
C TYR A 99 -3.24 -0.35 3.77
N LEU A 100 -4.12 -0.11 2.80
CA LEU A 100 -3.81 0.11 1.40
C LEU A 100 -3.98 1.58 1.07
N THR A 101 -2.97 2.19 0.46
CA THR A 101 -3.10 3.49 -0.20
C THR A 101 -3.25 3.23 -1.70
N LEU A 102 -4.41 3.56 -2.25
CA LEU A 102 -4.60 3.50 -3.70
C LEU A 102 -3.98 4.75 -4.33
N ASN A 103 -2.82 4.60 -4.96
CA ASN A 103 -2.37 5.62 -5.90
C ASN A 103 -3.30 5.53 -7.11
N LYS A 104 -4.21 6.51 -7.26
CA LYS A 104 -4.82 6.74 -8.56
C LYS A 104 -3.69 7.14 -9.48
N GLU A 105 -3.17 6.19 -10.25
CA GLU A 105 -2.45 6.57 -11.45
C GLU A 105 -3.42 7.45 -12.23
N THR A 106 -3.16 8.75 -12.24
CA THR A 106 -3.76 9.66 -13.20
C THR A 106 -3.55 9.00 -14.55
N GLU A 107 -4.62 8.50 -15.15
CA GLU A 107 -4.64 8.14 -16.56
C GLU A 107 -4.33 9.41 -17.37
N GLN A 108 -3.05 9.73 -17.52
CA GLN A 108 -2.53 10.61 -18.56
C GLN A 108 -1.75 9.76 -19.55
N PHE A 109 -2.43 8.75 -20.10
CA PHE A 109 -2.17 8.37 -21.48
C PHE A 109 -2.77 9.45 -22.37
N GLN A 110 -1.97 10.48 -22.67
CA GLN A 110 -2.07 11.16 -23.96
C GLN A 110 -0.67 11.27 -24.54
N ASP A 111 -0.37 10.33 -25.45
CA ASP A 111 0.47 10.59 -26.61
C ASP A 111 -0.07 11.83 -27.35
N ALA A 112 0.26 13.02 -26.85
CA ALA A 112 0.11 14.24 -27.61
C ALA A 112 1.26 14.29 -28.62
N LYS A 113 0.97 13.77 -29.83
CA LYS A 113 1.75 13.99 -31.06
C LYS A 113 2.35 15.41 -31.06
N PRO A 114 3.64 15.60 -31.39
CA PRO A 114 4.13 16.93 -31.75
C PRO A 114 3.45 17.32 -33.07
N CYS A 115 2.37 18.09 -32.97
CA CYS A 115 1.72 18.68 -34.13
C CYS A 115 2.63 19.81 -34.63
N TYR A 116 3.54 19.48 -35.55
CA TYR A 116 4.17 20.48 -36.40
C TYR A 116 3.07 21.16 -37.21
N ALA A 117 2.72 22.39 -36.81
CA ALA A 117 1.88 23.27 -37.61
C ALA A 117 2.63 24.59 -37.82
N SER A 118 3.24 24.66 -38.99
CA SER A 118 3.62 25.86 -39.73
C SER A 118 2.52 26.92 -39.72
N TYR A 119 2.85 28.17 -39.39
CA TYR A 119 2.10 29.33 -39.90
C TYR A 119 3.05 30.44 -40.34
N SER A 120 3.07 30.59 -41.66
CA SER A 120 3.47 31.75 -42.42
C SER A 120 2.55 32.96 -42.18
N ALA A 121 3.17 34.14 -42.11
CA ALA A 121 2.71 35.45 -42.59
C ALA A 121 1.43 36.11 -42.04
N GLY A 122 1.54 37.40 -41.67
CA GLY A 122 0.43 38.35 -41.83
C GLY A 122 0.28 39.48 -40.79
N LEU A 123 0.94 40.62 -41.08
CA LEU A 123 0.47 42.02 -40.98
C LEU A 123 -0.23 42.63 -39.73
N LEU A 124 0.19 43.89 -39.51
CA LEU A 124 -0.50 45.07 -38.94
C LEU A 124 -0.46 45.30 -37.42
N GLN A 125 0.44 46.20 -37.01
CA GLN A 125 0.07 47.54 -36.52
C GLN A 125 1.19 48.54 -36.80
#